data_AF-A0A397TRW1-F1
#
_entry.id   AF-A0A397TRW1-F1
#
_cell.length_a   1.000
_cell.length_b   1.000
_cell.length_c   1.000
_cell.angle_alpha   90.00
_cell.angle_beta   90.00
_cell.angle_gamma   90.00
#
_symmetry.space_group_name_H-M   'P 1'
#
loop_
_entity.id
_entity.type
_entity.pdbx_description
1 polymer ?
#
loop_
_entity_poly.entity_id
_entity_poly.type
_entity_poly.pdbx_seq_one_letter_code
_entity_poly.pdbx_strand_id
1 'polypeptide(L)'
;MNGNLIFVTIFLLILPFMVNGNFRWSTCSINDVDADIINVSWGPDPVGAKGTILQANVSQTLTNPTTAIAVIIFSFNDVYGRIAGDTMHPLQPGITNIEGTYNVIVPDFIPNSFTFSAMIYDFELEVISNCVLFHRFR
;
A
#
# COMPACT_ATOMS: atom_id res chain seq x y z
N MET A 1 -4.44 36.99 24.18
CA MET A 1 -3.70 36.29 23.11
C MET A 1 -3.37 34.89 23.61
N ASN A 2 -4.13 33.85 23.20
CA ASN A 2 -3.87 32.45 23.54
C ASN A 2 -4.57 31.51 22.53
N GLY A 3 -4.43 31.80 21.24
CA GLY A 3 -5.12 31.10 20.14
C GLY A 3 -4.23 30.22 19.26
N ASN A 4 -2.94 30.06 19.58
CA ASN A 4 -1.97 29.46 18.65
C ASN A 4 -1.54 28.01 18.98
N LEU A 5 -2.00 27.40 20.07
CA LEU A 5 -1.57 26.05 20.45
C LEU A 5 -2.48 24.93 19.94
N ILE A 6 -3.72 25.22 19.56
CA ILE A 6 -4.67 24.22 19.03
C ILE A 6 -4.46 23.97 17.53
N PHE A 7 -3.95 24.96 16.79
CA PHE A 7 -3.74 24.83 15.34
C PHE A 7 -2.53 23.96 14.95
N VAL A 8 -1.51 23.87 15.82
CA VAL A 8 -0.31 23.07 15.53
C VAL A 8 -0.55 21.58 15.76
N THR A 9 -1.45 21.21 16.67
CA THR A 9 -1.77 19.80 16.96
C THR A 9 -2.70 19.16 15.92
N ILE A 10 -3.57 19.94 15.27
CA ILE A 10 -4.47 19.43 14.23
C ILE A 10 -3.71 19.21 12.90
N PHE A 11 -2.65 19.97 12.63
CA PHE A 11 -1.89 19.87 11.37
C PHE A 11 -1.04 18.58 11.26
N LEU A 12 -0.78 17.90 12.38
CA LEU A 12 -0.04 16.62 12.40
C LEU A 12 -0.91 15.41 11.98
N LEU A 13 -2.23 15.56 11.90
CA LEU A 13 -3.15 14.47 11.53
C LEU A 13 -3.38 14.33 10.01
N ILE A 14 -2.75 15.18 9.20
CA ILE A 14 -3.06 15.30 7.75
C ILE A 14 -1.80 15.24 6.86
N LEU A 15 -0.65 14.82 7.40
CA LEU A 15 0.56 14.68 6.60
C LEU A 15 0.46 13.41 5.72
N PRO A 16 0.70 13.52 4.40
CA PRO A 16 0.76 12.34 3.53
C PRO A 16 1.93 11.46 3.97
N PHE A 17 1.61 10.23 4.37
CA PHE A 17 2.53 9.25 4.96
C PHE A 17 3.58 8.78 3.95
N MET A 18 4.86 9.12 4.10
CA MET A 18 5.90 8.66 3.16
C MET A 18 6.41 7.23 3.46
N VAL A 19 6.64 6.46 2.40
CA VAL A 19 6.95 5.01 2.34
C VAL A 19 8.08 4.53 3.25
N ASN A 20 9.17 5.29 3.35
CA ASN A 20 10.34 4.90 4.13
C ASN A 20 10.35 5.47 5.56
N GLY A 21 9.27 6.14 5.97
CA GLY A 21 9.11 6.72 7.30
C GLY A 21 8.15 5.94 8.22
N ASN A 22 7.52 4.87 7.73
CA ASN A 22 6.58 4.08 8.53
C ASN A 22 7.32 3.06 9.41
N PHE A 23 6.97 3.00 10.69
CA PHE A 23 7.49 1.96 11.59
C PHE A 23 7.06 0.57 11.07
N ARG A 24 7.98 -0.41 11.11
CA ARG A 24 7.75 -1.82 10.75
C ARG A 24 7.40 -2.10 9.27
N TRP A 25 8.05 -1.42 8.34
CA TRP A 25 8.05 -1.88 6.94
C TRP A 25 9.12 -2.96 6.70
N SER A 26 8.95 -3.76 5.66
CA SER A 26 9.99 -4.65 5.12
C SER A 26 9.87 -4.77 3.61
N THR A 27 10.95 -5.20 2.96
CA THR A 27 10.90 -5.62 1.54
C THR A 27 10.07 -6.91 1.41
N CYS A 28 9.68 -7.24 0.18
CA CYS A 28 9.01 -8.50 -0.13
C CYS A 28 9.98 -9.69 -0.29
N SER A 29 11.29 -9.44 -0.11
CA SER A 29 12.37 -10.44 -0.17
C SER A 29 12.23 -11.58 0.84
N ILE A 30 11.37 -11.43 1.85
CA ILE A 30 11.08 -12.46 2.86
C ILE A 30 10.29 -13.64 2.26
N ASN A 31 9.66 -13.47 1.10
CA ASN A 31 8.83 -14.48 0.44
C ASN A 31 9.45 -15.01 -0.88
N ASP A 32 10.78 -15.03 -1.01
CA ASP A 32 11.49 -15.39 -2.26
C ASP A 32 11.14 -14.50 -3.48
N VAL A 33 10.53 -13.34 -3.23
CA VAL A 33 10.22 -12.33 -4.25
C VAL A 33 11.28 -11.24 -4.22
N ASP A 34 12.16 -11.24 -5.21
CA ASP A 34 13.15 -10.17 -5.41
C ASP A 34 12.54 -9.05 -6.27
N ALA A 35 11.72 -8.22 -5.63
CA ALA A 35 11.04 -7.09 -6.25
C ALA A 35 11.52 -5.76 -5.66
N ASP A 36 11.60 -4.74 -6.52
CA ASP A 36 11.95 -3.38 -6.12
C ASP A 36 10.92 -2.80 -5.14
N ILE A 37 11.32 -1.88 -4.28
CA ILE A 37 10.38 -1.26 -3.32
C ILE A 37 9.43 -0.34 -4.09
N ILE A 38 8.12 -0.55 -3.93
CA ILE A 38 7.11 0.37 -4.47
C ILE A 38 7.04 1.65 -3.63
N ASN A 39 6.98 2.80 -4.29
CA ASN A 39 6.79 4.09 -3.66
C ASN A 39 5.29 4.42 -3.51
N VAL A 40 4.76 4.09 -2.34
CA VAL A 40 3.35 4.22 -1.89
C VAL A 40 3.16 4.94 -0.54
N SER A 41 2.41 6.04 -0.55
CA SER A 41 1.85 6.64 0.68
C SER A 41 0.41 6.20 0.88
N TRP A 42 -0.10 6.20 2.11
CA TRP A 42 -1.54 6.04 2.33
C TRP A 42 -2.04 6.73 3.60
N GLY A 43 -3.34 6.99 3.67
CA GLY A 43 -4.01 7.47 4.88
C GLY A 43 -5.52 7.24 4.81
N PRO A 44 -6.22 6.99 5.94
CA PRO A 44 -5.70 6.78 7.31
C PRO A 44 -4.93 5.46 7.48
N ASP A 45 -4.52 5.08 8.71
CA ASP A 45 -3.84 3.80 8.95
C ASP A 45 -4.78 2.59 8.71
N PRO A 46 -4.32 1.49 8.05
CA PRO A 46 -5.08 0.27 7.81
C PRO A 46 -5.58 -0.45 9.07
N VAL A 47 -5.15 -0.06 10.27
CA VAL A 47 -5.68 -0.55 11.56
C VAL A 47 -7.09 0.01 11.89
N GLY A 48 -7.63 0.88 11.03
CA GLY A 48 -8.95 1.50 11.17
C GLY A 48 -10.14 0.53 11.23
N ALA A 49 -11.35 1.09 11.36
CA ALA A 49 -12.57 0.29 11.38
C ALA A 49 -12.80 -0.42 10.04
N LYS A 50 -13.47 -1.56 10.06
CA LYS A 50 -13.89 -2.27 8.85
C LYS A 50 -14.67 -1.35 7.90
N GLY A 51 -14.44 -1.50 6.59
CA GLY A 51 -15.06 -0.67 5.56
C GLY A 51 -14.48 0.75 5.47
N THR A 52 -13.49 1.11 6.29
CA THR A 52 -12.77 2.37 6.13
C THR A 52 -12.07 2.38 4.76
N ILE A 53 -12.19 3.50 4.05
CA ILE A 53 -11.48 3.73 2.79
C ILE A 53 -10.16 4.43 3.10
N LEU A 54 -9.07 3.80 2.70
CA LEU A 54 -7.73 4.35 2.71
C LEU A 54 -7.48 4.93 1.30
N GLN A 55 -6.86 6.11 1.23
CA GLN A 55 -6.36 6.65 -0.02
C GLN A 55 -4.87 6.36 -0.10
N ALA A 56 -4.48 5.49 -1.03
CA ALA A 56 -3.09 5.17 -1.32
C ALA A 56 -2.59 5.97 -2.53
N ASN A 57 -1.55 6.79 -2.37
CA ASN A 57 -0.91 7.48 -3.50
C ASN A 57 0.37 6.77 -3.89
N VAL A 58 0.45 6.38 -5.17
CA VAL A 58 1.60 5.68 -5.75
C VAL A 58 2.27 6.60 -6.77
N SER A 59 3.60 6.68 -6.66
CA SER A 59 4.49 7.43 -7.56
C SER A 59 5.66 6.53 -7.93
N GLN A 60 5.49 5.69 -8.95
CA GLN A 60 6.39 4.58 -9.25
C GLN A 60 6.82 4.57 -10.72
N THR A 61 8.13 4.59 -10.94
CA THR A 61 8.74 4.27 -12.24
C THR A 61 8.97 2.77 -12.35
N LEU A 62 8.60 2.17 -13.48
CA LEU A 62 8.76 0.74 -13.75
C LEU A 62 9.96 0.51 -14.68
N THR A 63 10.71 -0.56 -14.40
CA THR A 63 11.82 -1.01 -15.25
C THR A 63 11.33 -1.47 -16.62
N ASN A 64 10.18 -2.15 -16.66
CA ASN A 64 9.53 -2.63 -17.87
C ASN A 64 8.12 -2.04 -18.00
N PRO A 65 7.63 -1.78 -19.22
CA PRO A 65 6.25 -1.36 -19.42
C PRO A 65 5.26 -2.45 -18.98
N THR A 66 4.10 -2.04 -18.48
CA THR A 66 2.99 -2.94 -18.13
C THR A 66 2.44 -3.70 -19.33
N THR A 67 1.99 -4.94 -19.12
CA THR A 67 1.22 -5.69 -20.13
C THR A 67 -0.27 -5.36 -20.11
N ALA A 68 -1.07 -6.14 -20.85
CA ALA A 68 -2.52 -5.98 -20.94
C ALA A 68 -3.25 -6.25 -19.61
N ILE A 69 -2.63 -7.01 -18.70
CA ILE A 69 -3.24 -7.49 -17.45
C ILE A 69 -2.36 -7.20 -16.23
N ALA A 70 -1.71 -6.04 -16.22
CA ALA A 70 -1.02 -5.52 -15.06
C ALA A 70 -1.99 -4.86 -14.06
N VAL A 71 -1.74 -5.06 -12.76
CA VAL A 71 -2.54 -4.49 -11.67
C VAL A 71 -1.66 -3.96 -10.55
N ILE A 72 -2.17 -2.95 -9.83
CA ILE A 72 -1.71 -2.66 -8.47
C ILE A 72 -2.63 -3.38 -7.49
N ILE A 73 -2.04 -4.12 -6.55
CA ILE A 73 -2.76 -4.86 -5.52
C ILE A 73 -2.38 -4.29 -4.16
N PHE A 74 -3.40 -3.95 -3.39
CA PHE A 74 -3.27 -3.65 -1.97
C PHE A 74 -3.91 -4.79 -1.18
N SER A 75 -3.17 -5.49 -0.34
CA SER A 75 -3.69 -6.66 0.37
C SER A 75 -3.38 -6.64 1.86
N PHE A 76 -4.25 -7.31 2.62
CA PHE A 76 -4.16 -7.53 4.05
C PHE A 76 -3.94 -9.02 4.26
N ASN A 77 -2.78 -9.38 4.80
CA ASN A 77 -2.35 -10.77 4.94
C ASN A 77 -2.24 -11.12 6.41
N ASP A 78 -2.70 -12.30 6.81
CA ASP A 78 -2.46 -12.80 8.16
C ASP A 78 -0.98 -13.16 8.38
N VAL A 79 -0.64 -13.55 9.62
CA VAL A 79 0.73 -13.94 9.99
C VAL A 79 1.27 -15.18 9.26
N TYR A 80 0.41 -15.92 8.55
CA TYR A 80 0.75 -17.07 7.74
C TYR A 80 0.78 -16.74 6.24
N GLY A 81 0.61 -15.46 5.86
CA GLY A 81 0.59 -15.01 4.48
C GLY A 81 -0.73 -15.26 3.74
N ARG A 82 -1.82 -15.60 4.45
CA ARG A 82 -3.14 -15.79 3.83
C ARG A 82 -3.81 -14.44 3.64
N ILE A 83 -4.37 -14.21 2.45
CA ILE A 83 -5.09 -12.97 2.12
C ILE A 83 -6.41 -12.94 2.90
N ALA A 84 -6.54 -11.98 3.82
CA ALA A 84 -7.77 -11.67 4.53
C ALA A 84 -8.68 -10.72 3.72
N GLY A 85 -8.08 -9.92 2.82
CA GLY A 85 -8.78 -9.11 1.83
C GLY A 85 -7.81 -8.29 1.01
N ASP A 86 -8.27 -7.83 -0.15
CA ASP A 86 -7.46 -7.06 -1.08
C ASP A 86 -8.31 -6.09 -1.91
N THR A 87 -7.63 -5.14 -2.54
CA THR A 87 -8.21 -4.27 -3.56
C THR A 87 -7.25 -4.21 -4.74
N MET A 88 -7.74 -4.58 -5.92
CA MET A 88 -6.98 -4.58 -7.16
C MET A 88 -7.40 -3.42 -8.07
N HIS A 89 -6.41 -2.76 -8.66
CA HIS A 89 -6.62 -1.64 -9.58
C HIS A 89 -5.89 -1.94 -10.90
N PRO A 90 -6.61 -2.11 -12.02
CA PRO A 90 -5.99 -2.30 -13.33
C PRO A 90 -5.10 -1.13 -13.72
N LEU A 91 -3.95 -1.44 -14.28
CA LEU A 91 -3.05 -0.47 -14.89
C LEU A 91 -3.30 -0.39 -16.39
N GLN A 92 -3.04 0.79 -16.97
CA GLN A 92 -3.06 0.93 -18.42
C GLN A 92 -1.90 0.13 -19.03
N PRO A 93 -2.08 -0.56 -20.16
CA PRO A 93 -1.00 -1.26 -20.84
C PRO A 93 0.05 -0.28 -21.41
N GLY A 94 1.31 -0.69 -21.42
CA GLY A 94 2.41 0.04 -22.04
C GLY A 94 2.94 1.23 -21.22
N ILE A 95 2.50 1.42 -19.98
CA ILE A 95 2.99 2.52 -19.13
C ILE A 95 4.27 2.10 -18.40
N THR A 96 5.18 3.05 -18.23
CA THR A 96 6.42 2.89 -17.44
C THR A 96 6.43 3.78 -16.21
N ASN A 97 5.38 4.57 -15.99
CA ASN A 97 5.25 5.45 -14.86
C ASN A 97 3.81 5.39 -14.34
N ILE A 98 3.68 5.25 -13.03
CA ILE A 98 2.43 5.26 -12.28
C ILE A 98 2.45 6.48 -11.38
N GLU A 99 1.50 7.38 -11.60
CA GLU A 99 1.18 8.49 -10.71
C GLU A 99 -0.32 8.47 -10.46
N GLY A 100 -0.74 8.06 -9.27
CA GLY A 100 -2.17 7.84 -9.02
C GLY A 100 -2.55 7.71 -7.56
N THR A 101 -3.83 7.96 -7.29
CA THR A 101 -4.48 7.75 -6.00
C THR A 101 -5.50 6.63 -6.12
N TYR A 102 -5.41 5.66 -5.22
CA TYR A 102 -6.20 4.44 -5.23
C TYR A 102 -6.97 4.30 -3.92
N ASN A 103 -8.25 3.96 -4.03
CA ASN A 103 -9.05 3.62 -2.86
C ASN A 103 -8.75 2.18 -2.44
N VAL A 104 -8.50 1.97 -1.16
CA VAL A 104 -8.29 0.64 -0.57
C VAL A 104 -9.28 0.46 0.56
N ILE A 105 -9.97 -0.68 0.58
CA ILE A 105 -11.03 -0.93 1.57
C ILE A 105 -10.47 -1.85 2.66
N VAL A 106 -10.54 -1.41 3.91
CA VAL A 106 -10.20 -2.23 5.08
C VAL A 106 -11.22 -3.39 5.18
N PRO A 107 -10.81 -4.67 5.08
CA PRO A 107 -11.75 -5.78 5.10
C PRO A 107 -12.46 -5.96 6.44
N ASP A 108 -13.58 -6.69 6.42
CA ASP A 108 -14.41 -6.95 7.62
C ASP A 108 -13.66 -7.71 8.71
N PHE A 109 -12.75 -8.61 8.31
CA PHE A 109 -11.99 -9.47 9.22
C PHE A 109 -10.49 -9.25 8.99
N ILE A 110 -9.88 -8.48 9.89
CA ILE A 110 -8.42 -8.32 9.95
C ILE A 110 -7.93 -8.94 11.26
N PRO A 111 -6.96 -9.86 11.23
CA PRO A 111 -6.39 -10.42 12.45
C PRO A 111 -5.65 -9.35 13.26
N ASN A 112 -5.51 -9.56 14.58
CA ASN A 112 -4.84 -8.60 15.46
C ASN A 112 -3.40 -8.30 15.07
N SER A 113 -2.74 -9.22 14.34
CA SER A 113 -1.46 -9.00 13.70
C SER A 113 -1.59 -9.39 12.23
N PHE A 114 -1.18 -8.50 11.34
CA PHE A 114 -1.31 -8.65 9.90
C PHE A 114 -0.23 -7.87 9.17
N THR A 115 -0.09 -8.14 7.87
CA THR A 115 0.75 -7.37 6.97
C THR A 115 -0.13 -6.69 5.94
N PHE A 116 -0.07 -5.36 5.87
CA PHE A 116 -0.60 -4.60 4.74
C PHE A 116 0.48 -4.53 3.67
N SER A 117 0.17 -4.88 2.43
CA SER A 117 1.12 -4.84 1.32
C SER A 117 0.58 -4.07 0.13
N ALA A 118 1.48 -3.40 -0.58
CA ALA A 118 1.23 -2.85 -1.89
C ALA A 118 2.19 -3.52 -2.87
N MET A 119 1.68 -3.98 -4.01
CA MET A 119 2.49 -4.62 -5.04
C MET A 119 1.97 -4.29 -6.43
N ILE A 120 2.86 -4.35 -7.41
CA ILE A 120 2.51 -4.33 -8.83
C ILE A 120 2.74 -5.74 -9.35
N TYR A 121 1.67 -6.34 -9.86
CA TYR A 121 1.69 -7.69 -10.41
C TYR A 121 1.26 -7.66 -11.87
N ASP A 122 2.05 -8.31 -12.71
CA ASP A 122 1.73 -8.52 -14.10
C ASP A 122 1.29 -9.97 -14.30
N PHE A 123 -0.01 -10.18 -14.53
CA PHE A 123 -0.57 -11.53 -14.68
C PHE A 123 -0.12 -12.22 -15.99
N GLU A 124 0.31 -11.46 -17.00
CA GLU A 124 0.74 -12.04 -18.28
C GLU A 124 2.16 -12.58 -18.16
N LEU A 125 3.01 -11.86 -17.42
CA LEU A 125 4.39 -12.24 -17.16
C LEU A 125 4.56 -13.09 -15.89
N GLU A 126 3.49 -13.24 -15.12
CA GLU A 126 3.47 -13.86 -13.79
C GLU A 126 4.54 -13.28 -12.85
N VAL A 127 4.80 -11.97 -12.93
CA VAL A 127 5.90 -11.31 -12.21
C VAL A 127 5.42 -10.22 -11.28
N ILE A 128 6.05 -10.13 -10.11
CA ILE A 128 5.91 -8.98 -9.20
C ILE A 128 7.07 -8.03 -9.51
N SER A 129 6.76 -6.84 -10.04
CA SER A 129 7.81 -5.87 -10.39
C SER A 129 8.23 -5.01 -9.20
N ASN A 130 7.26 -4.62 -8.37
CA ASN A 130 7.50 -3.77 -7.22
C ASN A 130 6.63 -4.21 -6.05
N CYS A 131 7.15 -4.16 -4.83
CA CYS A 131 6.43 -4.62 -3.66
C CYS A 131 6.98 -4.02 -2.36
N VAL A 132 6.10 -3.80 -1.39
CA VAL A 132 6.47 -3.43 -0.03
C VAL A 132 5.48 -4.02 0.97
N LEU A 133 5.98 -4.39 2.15
CA LEU A 133 5.21 -4.94 3.26
C LEU A 133 5.22 -3.97 4.45
N PHE A 134 4.08 -3.86 5.13
CA PHE A 134 3.90 -3.07 6.34
C PHE A 134 3.27 -3.92 7.43
N HIS A 135 4.05 -4.25 8.46
CA HIS A 135 3.59 -5.06 9.59
C HIS A 135 2.74 -4.21 10.53
N ARG A 136 1.55 -4.70 10.86
CA ARG A 136 0.52 -3.97 11.60
C ARG A 136 -0.05 -4.82 12.74
N PHE A 137 -0.48 -4.09 13.77
CA PHE A 137 -1.01 -4.64 15.01
C PHE A 137 -2.16 -3.75 15.43
N ARG A 138 -3.29 -4.37 15.79
CA ARG A 138 -4.48 -3.68 16.28
C ARG A 138 -4.46 -3.51 17.80
#